data_AF-A0A7J3T1Q2-F1
#
_entry.id   AF-A0A7J3T1Q2-F1
#
_cell.length_a   1.000
_cell.length_b   1.000
_cell.length_c   1.000
_cell.angle_alpha   90.00
_cell.angle_beta   90.00
_cell.angle_gamma   90.00
#
_symmetry.space_group_name_H-M   'P 1'
#
loop_
_entity.id
_entity.type
_entity.pdbx_description
1 polymer ?
#
loop_
_entity_poly.entity_id
_entity_poly.type
_entity_poly.pdbx_seq_one_letter_code
_entity_poly.pdbx_strand_id
1 'polypeptide(L)'
;MQKHVKSLVVQLILNGNAEKALDLLSEQFNVTVPTIRVGLPKGRRHTALGCYSARDRTISVLNSDALKEPFIILHEFYHHLRTSADAKHRGTEKYADNFAKEFIEAYKADMKKDV
;
A
#
# COMPACT_ATOMS: atom_id res chain seq x y z
N MET A 1 13.09 6.80 4.92
CA MET A 1 12.31 7.58 3.94
C MET A 1 11.86 8.91 4.54
N GLN A 2 11.93 9.99 3.79
CA GLN A 2 11.60 11.35 4.26
C GLN A 2 10.09 11.54 4.44
N LYS A 3 9.68 12.43 5.37
CA LYS A 3 8.26 12.68 5.68
C LYS A 3 7.45 13.19 4.49
N HIS A 4 8.03 14.09 3.70
CA HIS A 4 7.43 14.61 2.46
C HIS A 4 7.09 13.49 1.47
N VAL A 5 7.97 12.49 1.31
CA VAL A 5 7.74 11.35 0.42
C VAL A 5 6.56 10.50 0.90
N LYS A 6 6.46 10.25 2.22
CA LYS A 6 5.30 9.57 2.81
C LYS A 6 3.99 10.30 2.49
N SER A 7 3.98 11.63 2.65
CA SER A 7 2.84 12.49 2.35
C SER A 7 2.45 12.44 0.87
N LEU A 8 3.44 12.54 -0.04
CA LEU A 8 3.25 12.45 -1.48
C LEU A 8 2.63 11.10 -1.90
N VAL A 9 3.10 10.00 -1.33
CA VAL A 9 2.54 8.66 -1.60
C VAL A 9 1.04 8.61 -1.23
N VAL A 10 0.67 9.14 -0.06
CA VAL A 10 -0.75 9.19 0.34
C VAL A 10 -1.57 10.06 -0.61
N GLN A 11 -1.05 11.23 -1.00
CA GLN A 11 -1.70 12.13 -1.94
C GLN A 11 -1.92 11.48 -3.33
N LEU A 12 -0.92 10.73 -3.83
CA LEU A 12 -1.04 10.00 -5.09
C LEU A 12 -2.19 8.97 -5.02
N ILE A 13 -2.26 8.20 -3.93
CA ILE A 13 -3.31 7.19 -3.74
C ILE A 13 -4.69 7.87 -3.69
N LEU A 14 -4.87 8.91 -2.87
CA LEU A 14 -6.14 9.64 -2.76
C LEU A 14 -6.62 10.19 -4.11
N ASN A 15 -5.69 10.61 -4.98
CA ASN A 15 -5.98 11.10 -6.32
C ASN A 15 -6.21 9.98 -7.36
N GLY A 16 -6.25 8.72 -6.95
CA GLY A 16 -6.43 7.56 -7.83
C GLY A 16 -5.19 7.14 -8.61
N ASN A 17 -4.01 7.66 -8.27
CA ASN A 17 -2.73 7.31 -8.89
C ASN A 17 -2.00 6.22 -8.11
N ALA A 18 -2.69 5.13 -7.75
CA ALA A 18 -2.14 4.06 -6.93
C ALA A 18 -0.89 3.40 -7.58
N GLU A 19 -0.88 3.23 -8.90
CA GLU A 19 0.28 2.68 -9.63
C GLU A 19 1.54 3.53 -9.43
N LYS A 20 1.44 4.86 -9.62
CA LYS A 20 2.56 5.78 -9.38
C LYS A 20 3.02 5.77 -7.92
N ALA A 21 2.08 5.61 -6.99
CA ALA A 21 2.42 5.48 -5.58
C ALA A 21 3.23 4.20 -5.31
N LEU A 22 2.86 3.09 -5.96
CA LEU A 22 3.60 1.82 -5.88
C LEU A 22 4.98 1.92 -6.53
N ASP A 23 5.10 2.59 -7.68
CA ASP A 23 6.39 2.84 -8.33
C ASP A 23 7.34 3.57 -7.38
N LEU A 24 6.88 4.68 -6.79
CA LEU A 24 7.67 5.48 -5.86
C LEU A 24 8.04 4.68 -4.61
N LEU A 25 7.11 3.92 -4.03
CA LEU A 25 7.40 3.06 -2.89
C LEU A 25 8.46 2.00 -3.24
N SER A 26 8.30 1.33 -4.37
CA SER A 26 9.23 0.28 -4.83
C SER A 26 10.63 0.82 -5.08
N GLU A 27 10.75 2.03 -5.64
CA GLU A 27 12.03 2.73 -5.76
C GLU A 27 12.65 3.01 -4.38
N GLN A 28 11.88 3.59 -3.46
CA GLN A 28 12.37 3.97 -2.13
C GLN A 28 12.80 2.76 -1.27
N PHE A 29 12.16 1.62 -1.45
CA PHE A 29 12.45 0.39 -0.71
C PHE A 29 13.32 -0.61 -1.50
N ASN A 30 13.71 -0.27 -2.73
CA ASN A 30 14.48 -1.13 -3.63
C ASN A 30 13.88 -2.53 -3.81
N VAL A 31 12.56 -2.58 -4.08
CA VAL A 31 11.82 -3.81 -4.39
C VAL A 31 11.17 -3.71 -5.76
N THR A 32 10.82 -4.83 -6.37
CA THR A 32 10.09 -4.82 -7.65
C THR A 32 8.73 -4.15 -7.49
N VAL A 33 8.20 -3.50 -8.52
CA VAL A 33 6.85 -2.93 -8.45
C VAL A 33 5.81 -4.07 -8.44
N PRO A 34 4.93 -4.17 -7.42
CA PRO A 34 3.83 -5.12 -7.47
C PRO A 34 2.78 -4.67 -8.49
N THR A 35 2.17 -5.63 -9.19
CA THR A 35 1.00 -5.34 -10.03
C THR A 35 -0.19 -4.98 -9.14
N ILE A 36 -1.07 -4.08 -9.58
CA ILE A 36 -2.33 -3.77 -8.91
C ILE A 36 -3.52 -4.07 -9.82
N ARG A 37 -4.61 -4.62 -9.27
CA ARG A 37 -5.84 -4.88 -10.03
C ARG A 37 -7.10 -4.79 -9.17
N VAL A 38 -8.22 -4.51 -9.84
CA VAL A 38 -9.56 -4.58 -9.24
C VAL A 38 -10.11 -6.01 -9.33
N GLY A 39 -10.72 -6.46 -8.23
CA GLY A 39 -11.33 -7.77 -8.08
C GLY A 39 -10.51 -8.69 -7.19
N LEU A 40 -11.11 -9.14 -6.08
CA LEU A 40 -10.47 -10.10 -5.18
C LEU A 40 -10.57 -11.54 -5.70
N PRO A 41 -9.58 -12.40 -5.34
CA PRO A 41 -9.65 -13.84 -5.57
C PRO A 41 -10.95 -14.45 -5.05
N LYS A 42 -11.42 -15.52 -5.70
CA LYS A 42 -12.63 -16.25 -5.27
C LYS A 42 -12.55 -16.62 -3.78
N GLY A 43 -13.64 -16.37 -3.04
CA GLY A 43 -13.74 -16.67 -1.61
C GLY A 43 -13.26 -15.57 -0.65
N ARG A 44 -12.57 -14.51 -1.12
CA ARG A 44 -12.09 -13.40 -0.25
C ARG A 44 -12.93 -12.13 -0.31
N ARG A 45 -13.92 -12.06 -1.22
CA ARG A 45 -14.75 -10.86 -1.45
C ARG A 45 -15.56 -10.40 -0.24
N HIS A 46 -15.84 -11.29 0.71
CA HIS A 46 -16.69 -11.00 1.86
C HIS A 46 -15.91 -10.54 3.10
N THR A 47 -14.59 -10.70 3.15
CA THR A 47 -13.80 -10.55 4.38
C THR A 47 -12.60 -9.63 4.25
N ALA A 48 -12.28 -9.15 3.04
CA ALA A 48 -11.13 -8.29 2.80
C ALA A 48 -11.47 -7.17 1.80
N LEU A 49 -10.80 -6.02 1.95
CA LEU A 49 -10.87 -4.91 1.00
C LEU A 49 -9.67 -4.88 0.05
N GLY A 50 -8.56 -5.50 0.46
CA GLY A 50 -7.34 -5.73 -0.30
C GLY A 50 -6.78 -7.13 -0.05
N CYS A 51 -5.88 -7.58 -0.92
CA CYS A 51 -5.12 -8.80 -0.73
C CYS A 51 -3.88 -8.81 -1.61
N TYR A 52 -2.72 -8.94 -0.99
CA TYR A 52 -1.47 -9.24 -1.66
C TYR A 52 -1.32 -10.74 -1.90
N SER A 53 -0.82 -11.09 -3.10
CA SER A 53 -0.45 -12.44 -3.48
C SER A 53 1.02 -12.48 -3.86
N ALA A 54 1.80 -13.25 -3.10
CA ALA A 54 3.24 -13.43 -3.32
C ALA A 54 3.56 -14.18 -4.61
N ARG A 55 2.65 -15.04 -5.08
CA ARG A 55 2.88 -15.92 -6.25
C ARG A 55 3.09 -15.12 -7.53
N ASP A 56 2.29 -14.08 -7.70
CA ASP A 56 2.26 -13.21 -8.88
C ASP A 56 2.70 -11.77 -8.56
N ARG A 57 3.00 -11.47 -7.28
CA ARG A 57 3.34 -10.13 -6.78
C ARG A 57 2.23 -9.12 -7.11
N THR A 58 1.00 -9.52 -6.84
CA THR A 58 -0.19 -8.74 -7.18
C THR A 58 -0.92 -8.27 -5.93
N ILE A 59 -1.22 -6.98 -5.86
CA ILE A 59 -2.20 -6.37 -4.96
C ILE A 59 -3.56 -6.41 -5.68
N SER A 60 -4.50 -7.19 -5.13
CA SER A 60 -5.89 -7.21 -5.58
C SER A 60 -6.74 -6.40 -4.61
N VAL A 61 -7.59 -5.50 -5.12
CA VAL A 61 -8.52 -4.72 -4.28
C VAL A 61 -9.98 -5.07 -4.59
N LEU A 62 -10.89 -4.81 -3.68
CA LEU A 62 -12.31 -5.16 -3.84
C LEU A 62 -12.97 -4.47 -5.05
N ASN A 63 -12.78 -3.16 -5.17
CA ASN A 63 -13.39 -2.31 -6.18
C ASN A 63 -12.48 -1.11 -6.50
N SER A 64 -12.89 -0.25 -7.42
CA SER A 64 -12.12 0.94 -7.82
C SER A 64 -11.98 1.98 -6.70
N ASP A 65 -12.91 2.02 -5.74
CA ASP A 65 -12.81 2.94 -4.60
C ASP A 65 -11.66 2.54 -3.68
N ALA A 66 -11.45 1.25 -3.46
CA ALA A 66 -10.33 0.73 -2.69
C ALA A 66 -8.95 1.04 -3.32
N LEU A 67 -8.88 1.42 -4.61
CA LEU A 67 -7.64 1.96 -5.20
C LEU A 67 -7.27 3.34 -4.65
N LYS A 68 -8.24 4.07 -4.12
CA LYS A 68 -8.06 5.42 -3.57
C LYS A 68 -7.87 5.42 -2.05
N GLU A 69 -7.91 4.24 -1.43
CA GLU A 69 -7.81 4.08 0.02
C GLU A 69 -6.36 3.86 0.45
N PRO A 70 -5.67 4.88 1.01
CA PRO A 70 -4.24 4.79 1.31
C PRO A 70 -3.92 3.66 2.29
N PHE A 71 -4.81 3.44 3.27
CA PHE A 71 -4.63 2.38 4.25
C PHE A 71 -4.52 1.00 3.59
N ILE A 72 -5.45 0.69 2.67
CA ILE A 72 -5.49 -0.60 1.98
C ILE A 72 -4.25 -0.78 1.11
N ILE A 73 -3.92 0.21 0.26
CA ILE A 73 -2.78 0.11 -0.65
C ILE A 73 -1.46 -0.04 0.10
N LEU A 74 -1.25 0.76 1.15
CA LEU A 74 -0.03 0.70 1.96
C LEU A 74 0.08 -0.59 2.77
N HIS A 75 -1.04 -1.09 3.30
CA HIS A 75 -1.09 -2.35 4.02
C HIS A 75 -0.68 -3.52 3.12
N GLU A 76 -1.25 -3.62 1.92
CA GLU A 76 -0.89 -4.68 0.97
C GLU A 76 0.54 -4.52 0.43
N PHE A 77 1.00 -3.29 0.22
CA PHE A 77 2.39 -3.04 -0.17
C PHE A 77 3.37 -3.48 0.91
N TYR A 78 3.04 -3.35 2.20
CA TYR A 78 3.90 -3.85 3.27
C TYR A 78 4.10 -5.37 3.19
N HIS A 79 3.04 -6.13 2.88
CA HIS A 79 3.16 -7.57 2.65
C HIS A 79 4.03 -7.89 1.44
N HIS A 80 3.95 -7.08 0.38
CA HIS A 80 4.86 -7.17 -0.75
C HIS A 80 6.33 -6.95 -0.35
N LEU A 81 6.60 -5.85 0.37
CA LEU A 81 7.93 -5.50 0.86
C LEU A 81 8.54 -6.62 1.70
N ARG A 82 7.79 -7.14 2.67
CA ARG A 82 8.28 -8.18 3.59
C ARG A 82 8.51 -9.52 2.90
N THR A 83 7.60 -9.90 2.00
CA THR A 83 7.77 -11.15 1.26
C THR A 83 8.97 -11.08 0.32
N SER A 84 9.27 -9.90 -0.24
CA SER A 84 10.42 -9.69 -1.13
C SER A 84 11.75 -9.65 -0.37
N ALA A 85 11.76 -9.20 0.88
CA ALA A 85 12.98 -9.07 1.69
C ALA A 85 13.44 -10.40 2.32
N ASP A 86 12.53 -11.23 2.83
CA ASP A 86 12.92 -12.37 3.68
C ASP A 86 12.38 -13.73 3.21
N ALA A 87 11.40 -13.77 2.29
CA ALA A 87 10.67 -14.93 1.75
C ALA A 87 10.01 -15.90 2.80
N LYS A 88 10.64 -16.13 3.96
CA LYS A 88 10.17 -16.89 5.12
C LYS A 88 9.17 -16.12 5.98
N HIS A 89 9.18 -14.79 5.97
CA HIS A 89 8.33 -13.97 6.85
C HIS A 89 7.47 -13.00 6.02
N ARG A 90 6.16 -13.28 5.94
CA ARG A 90 5.18 -12.51 5.14
C ARG A 90 4.80 -11.14 5.74
N GLY A 91 5.48 -10.72 6.80
CA GLY A 91 5.01 -9.64 7.67
C GLY A 91 3.83 -10.06 8.54
N THR A 92 3.50 -9.27 9.55
CA THR A 92 2.30 -9.46 10.38
C THR A 92 1.32 -8.31 10.13
N GLU A 93 0.02 -8.58 10.29
CA GLU A 93 -1.05 -7.59 10.15
C GLU A 93 -0.77 -6.32 10.96
N LYS A 94 -0.32 -6.48 12.21
CA LYS A 94 0.00 -5.36 13.10
C LYS A 94 1.07 -4.43 12.50
N TYR A 95 2.08 -4.97 11.85
CA TYR A 95 3.11 -4.14 11.22
C TYR A 95 2.62 -3.53 9.91
N ALA A 96 1.77 -4.22 9.15
CA ALA A 96 1.13 -3.66 7.96
C ALA A 96 0.24 -2.45 8.32
N ASP A 97 -0.56 -2.58 9.37
CA ASP A 97 -1.38 -1.50 9.93
C ASP A 97 -0.53 -0.31 10.36
N ASN A 98 0.55 -0.56 11.10
CA ASN A 98 1.43 0.49 11.58
C ASN A 98 2.15 1.19 10.42
N PHE A 99 2.60 0.43 9.42
CA PHE A 99 3.20 0.97 8.21
C PHE A 99 2.24 1.93 7.50
N ALA A 100 0.99 1.52 7.28
CA ALA A 100 -0.03 2.37 6.68
C ALA A 100 -0.31 3.64 7.52
N LYS A 101 -0.46 3.48 8.84
CA LYS A 101 -0.72 4.61 9.76
C LYS A 101 0.40 5.64 9.72
N GLU A 102 1.67 5.24 9.71
CA GLU A 102 2.79 6.18 9.67
C GLU A 102 2.77 7.12 8.46
N PHE A 103 2.33 6.63 7.30
CA PHE A 103 2.20 7.44 6.10
C PHE A 103 1.02 8.41 6.20
N ILE A 104 -0.12 7.92 6.67
CA ILE A 104 -1.33 8.73 6.85
C ILE A 104 -1.07 9.85 7.86
N GLU A 105 -0.37 9.56 8.96
CA GLU A 105 0.00 10.59 9.95
C GLU A 105 1.01 11.59 9.39
N ALA A 106 1.95 11.15 8.52
CA ALA A 106 2.84 12.07 7.82
C ALA A 106 2.06 13.05 6.93
N TYR A 107 1.10 12.54 6.15
CA TYR A 107 0.21 13.35 5.30
C TYR A 107 -0.62 14.35 6.11
N LYS A 108 -1.32 13.89 7.17
CA LYS A 108 -2.10 14.76 8.05
C LYS A 108 -1.25 15.87 8.68
N ALA A 109 -0.02 15.55 9.07
CA ALA A 109 0.87 16.51 9.69
C ALA A 109 1.50 17.50 8.68
N ASP A 110 1.49 17.19 7.39
CA ASP A 110 1.85 18.15 6.33
C ASP A 110 0.65 19.05 6.00
N MET A 111 -0.57 18.52 5.90
CA MET A 111 -1.79 19.32 5.69
C MET A 111 -2.04 20.37 6.78
N LYS A 112 -1.63 20.10 8.03
CA LYS A 112 -1.76 21.04 9.16
C LYS A 112 -0.78 22.21 9.09
N LYS A 113 0.22 22.18 8.21
CA LYS A 113 1.18 23.28 8.04
C LYS A 113 0.71 24.32 7.02
N ASP A 114 -0.28 23.95 6.20
CA ASP A 114 -0.86 24.81 5.16
C ASP A 114 -2.13 25.55 5.65
N VAL A 115 -2.44 25.45 6.96
CA VAL A 115 -3.57 26.11 7.64
C VAL A 115 -3.06 27.08 8.70
#